data_AF-G8JP29-F1
#
_entry.id   AF-G8JP29-F1
#
_cell.length_a   1.000
_cell.length_b   1.000
_cell.length_c   1.000
_cell.angle_alpha   90.00
_cell.angle_beta   90.00
_cell.angle_gamma   90.00
#
_symmetry.space_group_name_H-M   'P 1'
#
loop_
_entity.id
_entity.type
_entity.pdbx_description
1 polymer ?
#
loop_
_entity_poly.entity_id
_entity_poly.type
_entity_poly.pdbx_seq_one_letter_code
_entity_poly.pdbx_strand_id
1 'polypeptide(L)'
;MIEKCDVNYRLYLVTDSDMLPDGKSFEHQVESALKGGVTLVQLREKECESKEFLEKAYRLKDLCSRYNVPLIINDRVDIALAVDADGVHVGQSDIPVPVVRKLLGPKKIIGLSVGYSHEVEQLAEWGPGCVDYIGIGMIFSTATKKNPKKHPMGTDGAITILDALEKCDASWCRSVLIGGIHLNNVARVLLQSASTSGRRATDGIAVVSEIMASTDALSATVSLRKVLDSGRYPYISASATGSIASSHEINVQEVTDYLHLVSGRSPLVVHITNRVHENLAANISLALGGSPIITSNAAECYDLARIKYGSLFINTGTILPLDSCLNAAKAYNDAKLPIVFDPAGYSATKVRFDLNNQILKGAQFTCIKGNAGEISSLDCLSVATTRGVDASDVGKDISALICSARNVAYRYRTVVVLTGEHDIIVDGSLGYNFNLTQGNYLKPQDLPTYVIHAGSFPIISSVTATGCSLGTVIASILGAISDLHSVYHAVIAAAVIYKAAGRIASQRAKGNGSYQTELLDALYMLARCEREELISQLLGCDILIRRV
;
A
#
# COMPACT_ATOMS: atom_id res chain seq x y z
N MET A 1 10.40 8.75 36.34
CA MET A 1 9.31 8.04 35.63
C MET A 1 8.82 8.99 34.56
N ILE A 2 8.71 8.52 33.32
CA ILE A 2 8.21 9.33 32.20
C ILE A 2 6.69 9.44 32.34
N GLU A 3 6.12 10.64 32.23
CA GLU A 3 4.68 10.83 32.26
C GLU A 3 4.03 10.19 31.02
N LYS A 4 2.81 9.65 31.16
CA LYS A 4 2.15 8.88 30.08
C LYS A 4 2.01 9.66 28.77
N CYS A 5 1.79 10.97 28.86
CA CYS A 5 1.66 11.85 27.71
C CYS A 5 2.97 12.05 26.94
N ASP A 6 4.12 11.83 27.60
CA ASP A 6 5.45 12.08 27.05
C ASP A 6 6.09 10.81 26.46
N VAL A 7 5.40 9.67 26.55
CA VAL A 7 5.89 8.40 26.01
C VAL A 7 5.92 8.46 24.48
N ASN A 8 7.11 8.27 23.92
CA ASN A 8 7.32 8.27 22.48
C ASN A 8 7.21 6.85 21.91
N TYR A 9 6.10 6.57 21.22
CA TYR A 9 5.81 5.26 20.63
C TYR A 9 6.44 5.03 19.25
N ARG A 10 7.22 5.98 18.72
CA ARG A 10 7.66 5.99 17.32
C ARG A 10 8.41 4.72 16.91
N LEU A 11 9.41 4.29 17.70
CA LEU A 11 10.14 3.04 17.46
C LEU A 11 10.23 2.21 18.72
N TYR A 12 9.43 1.15 18.76
CA TYR A 12 9.27 0.29 19.91
C TYR A 12 9.96 -1.06 19.68
N LEU A 13 10.98 -1.35 20.49
CA LEU A 13 11.64 -2.66 20.48
C LEU A 13 10.91 -3.62 21.42
N VAL A 14 10.53 -4.79 20.90
CA VAL A 14 10.11 -5.94 21.70
C VAL A 14 11.22 -6.98 21.65
N THR A 15 11.71 -7.44 22.80
CA THR A 15 12.85 -8.36 22.86
C THR A 15 12.45 -9.80 22.61
N ASP A 16 13.42 -10.63 22.21
CA ASP A 16 13.30 -12.09 22.16
C ASP A 16 14.72 -12.69 22.21
N SER A 17 15.02 -13.49 23.23
CA SER A 17 16.37 -14.06 23.43
C SER A 17 16.69 -15.21 22.46
N ASP A 18 15.70 -15.83 21.83
CA ASP A 18 15.89 -17.02 20.98
C ASP A 18 16.50 -16.71 19.60
N MET A 19 16.61 -15.42 19.24
CA MET A 19 16.98 -15.00 17.88
C MET A 19 18.24 -14.14 17.82
N LEU A 20 19.02 -14.12 18.89
CA LEU A 20 20.28 -13.38 18.92
C LEU A 20 21.27 -13.96 17.89
N PRO A 21 21.97 -13.11 17.12
CA PRO A 21 23.04 -13.58 16.25
C PRO A 21 24.26 -14.03 17.06
N ASP A 22 25.06 -14.92 16.48
CA ASP A 22 26.25 -15.47 17.12
C ASP A 22 27.20 -14.38 17.63
N GLY A 23 27.69 -14.56 18.86
CA GLY A 23 28.64 -13.64 19.49
C GLY A 23 28.05 -12.32 19.97
N LYS A 24 26.73 -12.11 19.88
CA LYS A 24 26.04 -10.94 20.45
C LYS A 24 25.29 -11.31 21.72
N SER A 25 25.47 -10.52 22.77
CA SER A 25 24.66 -10.65 23.98
C SER A 25 23.32 -9.92 23.83
N PHE A 26 22.35 -10.34 24.65
CA PHE A 26 21.05 -9.71 24.76
C PHE A 26 21.17 -8.20 25.07
N GLU A 27 21.96 -7.84 26.08
CA GLU A 27 22.17 -6.46 26.50
C GLU A 27 22.86 -5.64 25.41
N HIS A 28 23.77 -6.24 24.62
CA HIS A 28 24.41 -5.56 23.51
C HIS A 28 23.42 -5.21 22.40
N GLN A 29 22.49 -6.11 22.06
CA GLN A 29 21.46 -5.84 21.05
C GLN A 29 20.54 -4.71 21.50
N VAL A 30 20.06 -4.76 22.75
CA VAL A 30 19.17 -3.72 23.29
C VAL A 30 19.89 -2.38 23.42
N GLU A 31 21.14 -2.35 23.89
CA GLU A 31 21.90 -1.09 23.98
C GLU A 31 22.20 -0.51 22.59
N SER A 32 22.54 -1.34 21.61
CA SER A 32 22.74 -0.90 20.22
C SER A 32 21.47 -0.30 19.63
N ALA A 33 20.32 -0.87 19.95
CA ALA A 33 19.02 -0.34 19.55
C ALA A 33 18.68 1.00 20.26
N LEU A 34 18.99 1.13 21.55
CA LEU A 34 18.84 2.40 22.27
C LEU A 34 19.70 3.50 21.64
N LYS A 35 20.98 3.21 21.35
CA LYS A 35 21.90 4.13 20.63
C LYS A 35 21.39 4.48 19.23
N GLY A 36 20.69 3.56 18.57
CA GLY A 36 20.12 3.77 17.23
C GLY A 36 18.81 4.53 17.19
N GLY A 37 18.20 4.83 18.34
CA GLY A 37 17.00 5.67 18.44
C GLY A 37 15.69 4.92 18.71
N VAL A 38 15.74 3.73 19.31
CA VAL A 38 14.56 3.13 19.96
C VAL A 38 14.03 4.06 21.04
N THR A 39 12.71 4.22 21.11
CA THR A 39 12.03 5.14 22.03
C THR A 39 11.18 4.45 23.08
N LEU A 40 11.00 3.12 22.97
CA LEU A 40 10.30 2.28 23.94
C LEU A 40 10.89 0.86 23.88
N VAL A 41 11.10 0.21 25.03
CA VAL A 41 11.58 -1.18 25.09
C VAL A 41 10.58 -2.04 25.85
N GLN A 42 10.29 -3.25 25.35
CA GLN A 42 9.54 -4.27 26.07
C GLN A 42 10.40 -5.51 26.25
N LEU A 43 10.56 -5.89 27.52
CA LEU A 43 11.10 -7.20 27.87
C LEU A 43 10.02 -8.26 27.66
N ARG A 44 10.30 -9.18 26.75
CA ARG A 44 9.48 -10.35 26.48
C ARG A 44 10.35 -11.59 26.40
N GLU A 45 10.07 -12.52 27.31
CA GLU A 45 10.68 -13.85 27.38
C GLU A 45 9.56 -14.87 27.56
N LYS A 46 9.58 -15.94 26.76
CA LYS A 46 8.51 -16.96 26.78
C LYS A 46 8.82 -18.14 27.69
N GLU A 47 10.07 -18.58 27.65
CA GLU A 47 10.48 -19.89 28.20
C GLU A 47 11.49 -19.77 29.35
N CYS A 48 11.79 -18.56 29.85
CA CYS A 48 12.75 -18.38 30.94
C CYS A 48 12.08 -18.48 32.33
N GLU A 49 12.85 -18.92 33.32
CA GLU A 49 12.38 -18.97 34.71
C GLU A 49 12.14 -17.56 35.27
N SER A 50 11.26 -17.45 36.26
CA SER A 50 10.91 -16.16 36.87
C SER A 50 12.12 -15.41 37.46
N LYS A 51 13.09 -16.15 38.03
CA LYS A 51 14.31 -15.54 38.58
C LYS A 51 15.17 -14.93 37.46
N GLU A 52 15.39 -15.67 36.39
CA GLU A 52 16.15 -15.18 35.23
C GLU A 52 15.45 -13.98 34.57
N PHE A 53 14.12 -14.05 34.42
CA PHE A 53 13.32 -12.94 33.91
C PHE A 53 13.54 -11.70 34.79
N LEU A 54 13.43 -11.84 36.11
CA LEU A 54 13.58 -10.74 37.06
C LEU A 54 14.98 -10.11 36.98
N GLU A 55 16.02 -10.93 36.91
CA GLU A 55 17.40 -10.45 36.77
C GLU A 55 17.61 -9.68 35.45
N LYS A 56 17.07 -10.20 34.32
CA LYS A 56 17.07 -9.48 33.03
C LYS A 56 16.30 -8.17 33.11
N ALA A 57 15.14 -8.17 33.78
CA ALA A 57 14.31 -6.98 33.97
C ALA A 57 15.05 -5.88 34.75
N TYR A 58 15.78 -6.22 35.81
CA TYR A 58 16.62 -5.25 36.53
C TYR A 58 17.71 -4.65 35.63
N ARG A 59 18.44 -5.51 34.89
CA ARG A 59 19.50 -5.06 33.97
C ARG A 59 18.95 -4.14 32.87
N LEU A 60 17.80 -4.49 32.28
CA LEU A 60 17.17 -3.65 31.28
C LEU A 60 16.59 -2.36 31.87
N LYS A 61 16.08 -2.38 33.10
CA LYS A 61 15.54 -1.17 33.73
C LYS A 61 16.65 -0.13 33.93
N ASP A 62 17.80 -0.56 34.43
CA ASP A 62 18.99 0.29 34.54
C ASP A 62 19.44 0.79 33.16
N LEU A 63 19.60 -0.13 32.20
CA LEU A 63 20.02 0.21 30.84
C LEU A 63 19.10 1.24 30.18
N CYS A 64 17.79 1.01 30.15
CA CYS A 64 16.84 1.92 29.50
C CYS A 64 16.77 3.28 30.22
N SER A 65 16.92 3.30 31.55
CA SER A 65 16.94 4.53 32.34
C SER A 65 18.12 5.45 31.96
N ARG A 66 19.30 4.88 31.65
CA ARG A 66 20.47 5.65 31.17
C ARG A 66 20.21 6.39 29.85
N TYR A 67 19.28 5.91 29.03
CA TYR A 67 18.89 6.53 27.77
C TYR A 67 17.55 7.29 27.86
N ASN A 68 16.95 7.40 29.06
CA ASN A 68 15.62 7.97 29.26
C ASN A 68 14.54 7.33 28.37
N VAL A 69 14.60 5.99 28.23
CA VAL A 69 13.64 5.19 27.47
C VAL A 69 12.83 4.34 28.45
N PRO A 70 11.49 4.29 28.34
CA PRO A 70 10.68 3.48 29.25
C PRO A 70 10.83 1.98 28.97
N LEU A 71 10.78 1.19 30.05
CA LEU A 71 10.75 -0.27 30.00
C LEU A 71 9.35 -0.79 30.32
N ILE A 72 8.81 -1.60 29.42
CA ILE A 72 7.55 -2.33 29.56
C ILE A 72 7.84 -3.82 29.81
N ILE A 73 7.11 -4.44 30.72
CA ILE A 73 7.19 -5.88 30.96
C ILE A 73 6.01 -6.58 30.29
N ASN A 74 6.28 -7.59 29.47
CA ASN A 74 5.25 -8.40 28.83
C ASN A 74 4.63 -9.39 29.85
N ASP A 75 3.31 -9.37 29.97
CA ASP A 75 2.40 -10.27 30.72
C ASP A 75 2.61 -10.35 32.26
N ARG A 76 3.83 -10.19 32.75
CA ARG A 76 4.24 -10.39 34.16
C ARG A 76 4.12 -9.12 35.00
N VAL A 77 2.89 -8.85 35.47
CA VAL A 77 2.57 -7.71 36.36
C VAL A 77 3.36 -7.73 37.66
N ASP A 78 3.58 -8.91 38.22
CA ASP A 78 4.39 -9.13 39.42
C ASP A 78 5.84 -8.68 39.24
N ILE A 79 6.46 -9.04 38.10
CA ILE A 79 7.82 -8.60 37.77
C ILE A 79 7.88 -7.10 37.54
N ALA A 80 6.89 -6.53 36.83
CA ALA A 80 6.82 -5.09 36.59
C ALA A 80 6.76 -4.27 37.89
N LEU A 81 6.07 -4.78 38.91
CA LEU A 81 6.05 -4.19 40.24
C LEU A 81 7.39 -4.37 40.96
N ALA A 82 7.98 -5.57 40.90
CA ALA A 82 9.23 -5.89 41.58
C ALA A 82 10.40 -5.02 41.11
N VAL A 83 10.49 -4.72 39.80
CA VAL A 83 11.57 -3.89 39.23
C VAL A 83 11.20 -2.42 39.06
N ASP A 84 10.01 -2.00 39.54
CA ASP A 84 9.43 -0.68 39.29
C ASP A 84 9.48 -0.27 37.79
N ALA A 85 9.11 -1.19 36.90
CA ALA A 85 9.06 -0.93 35.45
C ALA A 85 8.05 0.18 35.12
N ASP A 86 8.22 0.85 33.98
CA ASP A 86 7.36 1.97 33.59
C ASP A 86 5.95 1.51 33.20
N GLY A 87 5.79 0.24 32.84
CA GLY A 87 4.47 -0.34 32.58
C GLY A 87 4.49 -1.82 32.22
N VAL A 88 3.34 -2.30 31.76
CA VAL A 88 3.14 -3.65 31.25
C VAL A 88 2.45 -3.63 29.90
N HIS A 89 2.61 -4.73 29.16
CA HIS A 89 1.78 -5.04 28.01
C HIS A 89 1.14 -6.40 28.23
N VAL A 90 -0.15 -6.51 27.96
CA VAL A 90 -0.90 -7.76 28.13
C VAL A 90 -1.63 -8.13 26.84
N GLY A 91 -1.82 -9.42 26.63
CA GLY A 91 -2.68 -9.98 25.60
C GLY A 91 -4.11 -10.23 26.08
N GLN A 92 -4.95 -10.66 25.14
CA GLN A 92 -6.38 -10.93 25.34
C GLN A 92 -6.67 -12.14 26.24
N SER A 93 -5.68 -13.00 26.49
CA SER A 93 -5.83 -14.20 27.33
C SER A 93 -5.12 -14.07 28.68
N ASP A 94 -4.52 -12.91 28.95
CA ASP A 94 -3.76 -12.67 30.17
C ASP A 94 -4.66 -12.05 31.25
N ILE A 95 -4.07 -11.56 32.34
CA ILE A 95 -4.82 -10.93 33.44
C ILE A 95 -5.68 -9.77 32.87
N PRO A 96 -6.99 -9.72 33.17
CA PRO A 96 -7.87 -8.67 32.65
C PRO A 96 -7.38 -7.27 33.02
N VAL A 97 -7.42 -6.34 32.05
CA VAL A 97 -6.93 -4.96 32.20
C VAL A 97 -7.43 -4.25 33.47
N PRO A 98 -8.73 -4.32 33.86
CA PRO A 98 -9.18 -3.67 35.09
C PRO A 98 -8.45 -4.16 36.34
N VAL A 99 -8.09 -5.45 36.39
CA VAL A 99 -7.32 -6.05 37.48
C VAL A 99 -5.87 -5.57 37.43
N VAL A 100 -5.25 -5.55 36.24
CA VAL A 100 -3.90 -5.02 36.04
C VAL A 100 -3.81 -3.57 36.49
N ARG A 101 -4.78 -2.73 36.11
CA ARG A 101 -4.85 -1.32 36.51
C ARG A 101 -4.97 -1.16 38.02
N LYS A 102 -5.77 -2.00 38.69
CA LYS A 102 -5.89 -1.99 40.16
C LYS A 102 -4.56 -2.31 40.86
N LEU A 103 -3.76 -3.21 40.30
CA LEU A 103 -2.45 -3.59 40.86
C LEU A 103 -1.37 -2.53 40.61
N LEU A 104 -1.30 -1.97 39.40
CA LEU A 104 -0.25 -1.04 39.00
C LEU A 104 -0.51 0.42 39.39
N GLY A 105 -1.76 0.76 39.73
CA GLY A 105 -2.18 2.13 39.98
C GLY A 105 -2.28 2.98 38.71
N PRO A 106 -2.57 4.28 38.85
CA PRO A 106 -2.92 5.14 37.71
C PRO A 106 -1.71 5.61 36.88
N LYS A 107 -0.49 5.54 37.43
CA LYS A 107 0.71 6.15 36.82
C LYS A 107 1.41 5.26 35.79
N LYS A 108 1.49 3.95 36.05
CA LYS A 108 2.19 3.01 35.15
C LYS A 108 1.44 2.82 33.84
N ILE A 109 2.18 2.55 32.77
CA ILE A 109 1.64 2.37 31.42
C ILE A 109 1.02 0.97 31.29
N ILE A 110 -0.13 0.85 30.63
CA ILE A 110 -0.73 -0.43 30.24
C ILE A 110 -0.93 -0.45 28.72
N GLY A 111 -0.26 -1.39 28.08
CA GLY A 111 -0.46 -1.76 26.68
C GLY A 111 -1.39 -2.96 26.53
N LEU A 112 -2.16 -3.00 25.45
CA LEU A 112 -3.02 -4.13 25.10
C LEU A 112 -2.78 -4.60 23.67
N SER A 113 -2.66 -5.91 23.44
CA SER A 113 -2.66 -6.47 22.09
C SER A 113 -4.08 -6.44 21.50
N VAL A 114 -4.25 -5.80 20.34
CA VAL A 114 -5.54 -5.68 19.63
C VAL A 114 -5.40 -6.14 18.18
N GLY A 115 -6.42 -6.81 17.68
CA GLY A 115 -6.55 -7.20 16.27
C GLY A 115 -7.97 -7.31 15.75
N TYR A 116 -8.98 -6.98 16.56
CA TYR A 116 -10.38 -6.89 16.12
C TYR A 116 -11.07 -5.65 16.70
N SER A 117 -12.07 -5.12 15.99
CA SER A 117 -12.78 -3.90 16.40
C SER A 117 -13.50 -4.04 17.75
N HIS A 118 -14.09 -5.21 18.04
CA HIS A 118 -14.77 -5.46 19.32
C HIS A 118 -13.82 -5.36 20.53
N GLU A 119 -12.52 -5.61 20.36
CA GLU A 119 -11.51 -5.45 21.42
C GLU A 119 -11.25 -3.95 21.70
N VAL A 120 -11.44 -3.08 20.68
CA VAL A 120 -11.39 -1.62 20.85
C VAL A 120 -12.65 -1.12 21.55
N GLU A 121 -13.82 -1.67 21.20
CA GLU A 121 -15.09 -1.35 21.87
C GLU A 121 -15.01 -1.67 23.37
N GLN A 122 -14.49 -2.85 23.72
CA GLN A 122 -14.24 -3.22 25.12
C GLN A 122 -13.23 -2.29 25.81
N LEU A 123 -12.14 -1.91 25.14
CA LEU A 123 -11.19 -0.93 25.67
C LEU A 123 -11.88 0.41 25.98
N ALA A 124 -12.79 0.86 25.11
CA ALA A 124 -13.52 2.11 25.28
C ALA A 124 -14.52 2.03 26.45
N GLU A 125 -15.15 0.87 26.66
CA GLU A 125 -16.02 0.62 27.83
C GLU A 125 -15.26 0.73 29.16
N TRP A 126 -14.00 0.30 29.21
CA TRP A 126 -13.16 0.49 30.39
C TRP A 126 -12.79 1.97 30.62
N GLY A 127 -12.83 2.79 29.57
CA GLY A 127 -12.61 4.23 29.63
C GLY A 127 -11.14 4.67 29.74
N PRO A 128 -10.91 6.01 29.76
CA PRO A 128 -9.59 6.60 29.88
C PRO A 128 -8.85 6.14 31.13
N GLY A 129 -7.55 5.93 30.99
CA GLY A 129 -6.67 5.53 32.10
C GLY A 129 -6.66 4.03 32.39
N CYS A 130 -7.51 3.21 31.77
CA CYS A 130 -7.41 1.75 31.83
C CYS A 130 -6.29 1.23 30.92
N VAL A 131 -6.40 1.50 29.61
CA VAL A 131 -5.38 1.20 28.59
C VAL A 131 -4.81 2.50 28.04
N ASP A 132 -3.48 2.58 27.96
CA ASP A 132 -2.77 3.78 27.51
C ASP A 132 -2.35 3.67 26.04
N TYR A 133 -2.05 2.45 25.56
CA TYR A 133 -1.77 2.19 24.15
C TYR A 133 -2.16 0.77 23.72
N ILE A 134 -2.29 0.56 22.40
CA ILE A 134 -2.52 -0.76 21.82
C ILE A 134 -1.43 -1.15 20.83
N GLY A 135 -1.09 -2.44 20.82
CA GLY A 135 -0.34 -3.07 19.73
C GLY A 135 -1.31 -3.65 18.70
N ILE A 136 -1.37 -3.05 17.52
CA ILE A 136 -2.23 -3.48 16.41
C ILE A 136 -1.48 -4.54 15.60
N GLY A 137 -1.93 -5.78 15.65
CA GLY A 137 -1.28 -6.85 14.92
C GLY A 137 -1.94 -8.21 15.07
N MET A 138 -1.53 -9.21 14.28
CA MET A 138 -0.35 -9.24 13.41
C MET A 138 -0.60 -8.59 12.03
N ILE A 139 0.23 -7.63 11.61
CA ILE A 139 0.10 -7.00 10.28
C ILE A 139 0.48 -7.98 9.17
N PHE A 140 1.68 -8.55 9.22
CA PHE A 140 2.17 -9.60 8.31
C PHE A 140 2.66 -10.82 9.09
N SER A 141 2.69 -11.98 8.43
CA SER A 141 3.23 -13.22 9.00
C SER A 141 4.60 -13.01 9.64
N THR A 142 4.83 -13.60 10.81
CA THR A 142 6.12 -13.57 11.49
C THR A 142 6.43 -14.90 12.17
N ALA A 143 7.69 -15.32 12.08
CA ALA A 143 8.20 -16.50 12.78
C ALA A 143 8.42 -16.26 14.29
N THR A 144 8.38 -15.01 14.76
CA THR A 144 8.60 -14.64 16.17
C THR A 144 7.53 -15.21 17.11
N LYS A 145 6.33 -15.50 16.60
CA LYS A 145 5.25 -16.14 17.37
C LYS A 145 5.07 -17.57 16.88
N LYS A 146 5.62 -18.54 17.63
CA LYS A 146 5.62 -19.98 17.30
C LYS A 146 4.21 -20.57 17.12
N ASN A 147 3.16 -19.95 17.69
CA ASN A 147 1.73 -20.31 17.50
C ASN A 147 0.84 -19.05 17.46
N PRO A 148 0.65 -18.40 16.29
CA PRO A 148 -0.19 -17.21 16.21
C PRO A 148 -1.68 -17.58 16.32
N LYS A 149 -2.38 -17.06 17.34
CA LYS A 149 -3.84 -17.20 17.52
C LYS A 149 -4.68 -16.41 16.49
N LYS A 150 -4.05 -15.52 15.71
CA LYS A 150 -4.69 -14.62 14.74
C LYS A 150 -3.98 -14.72 13.40
N HIS A 151 -4.73 -14.63 12.30
CA HIS A 151 -4.17 -14.52 10.96
C HIS A 151 -3.65 -13.10 10.68
N PRO A 152 -2.65 -12.94 9.79
CA PRO A 152 -2.18 -11.61 9.39
C PRO A 152 -3.31 -10.77 8.79
N MET A 153 -3.53 -9.59 9.36
CA MET A 153 -4.64 -8.72 8.99
C MET A 153 -4.30 -7.75 7.86
N GLY A 154 -3.01 -7.51 7.60
CA GLY A 154 -2.54 -6.50 6.66
C GLY A 154 -2.84 -5.07 7.12
N THR A 155 -2.60 -4.10 6.24
CA THR A 155 -2.91 -2.69 6.50
C THR A 155 -4.41 -2.43 6.58
N ASP A 156 -5.25 -3.21 5.89
CA ASP A 156 -6.72 -3.11 5.98
C ASP A 156 -7.24 -3.37 7.40
N GLY A 157 -6.69 -4.39 8.06
CA GLY A 157 -7.00 -4.66 9.47
C GLY A 157 -6.56 -3.52 10.37
N ALA A 158 -5.39 -2.92 10.13
CA ALA A 158 -4.94 -1.76 10.88
C ALA A 158 -5.88 -0.56 10.71
N ILE A 159 -6.32 -0.25 9.48
CA ILE A 159 -7.30 0.81 9.20
C ILE A 159 -8.59 0.55 10.00
N THR A 160 -9.09 -0.70 9.99
CA THR A 160 -10.31 -1.08 10.74
C THR A 160 -10.19 -0.79 12.24
N ILE A 161 -9.02 -1.05 12.84
CA ILE A 161 -8.76 -0.78 14.26
C ILE A 161 -8.63 0.73 14.53
N LEU A 162 -7.95 1.47 13.64
CA LEU A 162 -7.83 2.93 13.76
C LEU A 162 -9.20 3.63 13.63
N ASP A 163 -10.06 3.14 12.74
CA ASP A 163 -11.44 3.62 12.59
C ASP A 163 -12.28 3.32 13.83
N ALA A 164 -12.13 2.13 14.42
CA ALA A 164 -12.81 1.79 15.68
C ALA A 164 -12.38 2.72 16.83
N LEU A 165 -11.08 3.05 16.93
CA LEU A 165 -10.59 4.02 17.93
C LEU A 165 -11.20 5.41 17.74
N GLU A 166 -11.42 5.85 16.50
CA GLU A 166 -12.12 7.12 16.24
C GLU A 166 -13.61 7.05 16.54
N LYS A 167 -14.28 5.96 16.15
CA LYS A 167 -15.71 5.75 16.39
C LYS A 167 -16.05 5.73 17.89
N CYS A 168 -15.17 5.15 18.70
CA CYS A 168 -15.30 5.09 20.15
C CYS A 168 -14.76 6.32 20.89
N ASP A 169 -14.32 7.37 20.17
CA ASP A 169 -13.67 8.57 20.73
C ASP A 169 -12.51 8.27 21.69
N ALA A 170 -11.74 7.21 21.39
CA ALA A 170 -10.62 6.73 22.18
C ALA A 170 -9.35 7.56 21.94
N SER A 171 -9.46 8.89 22.02
CA SER A 171 -8.37 9.85 21.77
C SER A 171 -7.19 9.73 22.75
N TRP A 172 -7.43 9.20 23.96
CA TRP A 172 -6.39 8.93 24.96
C TRP A 172 -5.47 7.77 24.58
N CYS A 173 -5.96 6.84 23.75
CA CYS A 173 -5.27 5.59 23.46
C CYS A 173 -4.35 5.74 22.25
N ARG A 174 -3.05 5.48 22.48
CA ARG A 174 -2.00 5.43 21.44
C ARG A 174 -2.01 4.09 20.74
N SER A 175 -1.37 4.01 19.58
CA SER A 175 -1.38 2.82 18.73
C SER A 175 -0.03 2.59 18.07
N VAL A 176 0.46 1.35 18.11
CA VAL A 176 1.65 0.92 17.38
C VAL A 176 1.32 -0.27 16.49
N LEU A 177 1.85 -0.31 15.28
CA LEU A 177 1.70 -1.45 14.38
C LEU A 177 2.75 -2.51 14.70
N ILE A 178 2.37 -3.80 14.72
CA ILE A 178 3.29 -4.90 15.05
C ILE A 178 3.05 -6.16 14.21
N GLY A 179 4.13 -6.88 13.91
CA GLY A 179 4.12 -8.21 13.31
C GLY A 179 4.54 -8.19 11.84
N GLY A 180 5.71 -8.77 11.57
CA GLY A 180 6.30 -8.87 10.22
C GLY A 180 6.68 -7.52 9.60
N ILE A 181 6.92 -6.50 10.42
CA ILE A 181 7.38 -5.17 9.98
C ILE A 181 8.91 -5.17 9.94
N HIS A 182 9.44 -4.80 8.79
CA HIS A 182 10.86 -4.81 8.43
C HIS A 182 11.21 -3.54 7.64
N LEU A 183 12.50 -3.23 7.45
CA LEU A 183 12.93 -2.05 6.71
C LEU A 183 12.35 -1.98 5.29
N ASN A 184 12.13 -3.14 4.66
CA ASN A 184 11.60 -3.24 3.30
C ASN A 184 10.08 -2.97 3.17
N ASN A 185 9.32 -2.92 4.27
CA ASN A 185 7.87 -2.74 4.22
C ASN A 185 7.33 -1.64 5.15
N VAL A 186 8.10 -1.18 6.14
CA VAL A 186 7.68 -0.19 7.13
C VAL A 186 7.11 1.08 6.50
N ALA A 187 7.77 1.61 5.46
CA ALA A 187 7.34 2.85 4.81
C ALA A 187 5.96 2.70 4.13
N ARG A 188 5.70 1.54 3.51
CA ARG A 188 4.42 1.20 2.90
C ARG A 188 3.33 1.01 3.94
N VAL A 189 3.65 0.30 5.03
CA VAL A 189 2.73 0.10 6.15
C VAL A 189 2.28 1.43 6.72
N LEU A 190 3.20 2.34 7.01
CA LEU A 190 2.88 3.66 7.54
C LEU A 190 2.07 4.51 6.56
N LEU A 191 2.38 4.45 5.27
CA LEU A 191 1.62 5.15 4.24
C LEU A 191 0.17 4.66 4.16
N GLN A 192 -0.05 3.35 4.22
CA GLN A 192 -1.37 2.73 4.06
C GLN A 192 -2.17 2.60 5.36
N SER A 193 -1.56 2.78 6.54
CA SER A 193 -2.24 2.62 7.84
C SER A 193 -2.63 3.96 8.47
N ALA A 194 -3.68 4.56 7.93
CA ALA A 194 -4.39 5.69 8.55
C ALA A 194 -5.90 5.46 8.49
N SER A 195 -6.63 6.06 9.42
CA SER A 195 -8.10 5.98 9.44
C SER A 195 -8.71 6.50 8.14
N THR A 196 -9.92 6.02 7.84
CA THR A 196 -10.70 6.45 6.67
C THR A 196 -11.10 7.93 6.73
N SER A 197 -11.17 8.51 7.94
CA SER A 197 -11.40 9.95 8.12
C SER A 197 -10.16 10.81 7.86
N GLY A 198 -8.98 10.19 7.79
CA GLY A 198 -7.68 10.86 7.68
C GLY A 198 -7.23 11.56 8.96
N ARG A 199 -7.96 11.48 10.08
CA ARG A 199 -7.61 12.20 11.32
C ARG A 199 -6.57 11.46 12.17
N ARG A 200 -6.60 10.12 12.17
CA ARG A 200 -5.72 9.29 13.01
C ARG A 200 -4.78 8.46 12.15
N ALA A 201 -3.50 8.51 12.48
CA ALA A 201 -2.49 7.56 12.03
C ALA A 201 -1.95 6.79 13.24
N THR A 202 -1.18 5.73 13.00
CA THR A 202 -0.48 5.04 14.09
C THR A 202 0.55 5.98 14.74
N ASP A 203 0.78 5.84 16.05
CA ASP A 203 1.79 6.60 16.79
C ASP A 203 3.22 6.05 16.60
N GLY A 204 3.36 4.85 16.01
CA GLY A 204 4.66 4.28 15.66
C GLY A 204 4.59 2.80 15.29
N ILE A 205 5.74 2.13 15.31
CA ILE A 205 5.85 0.70 15.02
C ILE A 205 6.52 -0.04 16.16
N ALA A 206 6.20 -1.32 16.29
CA ALA A 206 6.93 -2.26 17.12
C ALA A 206 7.61 -3.34 16.27
N VAL A 207 8.89 -3.60 16.56
CA VAL A 207 9.72 -4.58 15.85
C VAL A 207 10.40 -5.53 16.82
N VAL A 208 10.69 -6.74 16.35
CA VAL A 208 11.41 -7.78 17.11
C VAL A 208 12.64 -8.22 16.33
N SER A 209 12.45 -9.08 15.31
CA SER A 209 13.54 -9.72 14.59
C SER A 209 14.39 -8.77 13.77
N GLU A 210 13.81 -7.67 13.26
CA GLU A 210 14.55 -6.66 12.49
C GLU A 210 15.73 -6.05 13.29
N ILE A 211 15.62 -6.04 14.62
CA ILE A 211 16.67 -5.54 15.51
C ILE A 211 17.34 -6.71 16.26
N MET A 212 16.56 -7.55 16.95
CA MET A 212 17.11 -8.60 17.82
C MET A 212 17.92 -9.64 17.06
N ALA A 213 17.53 -9.96 15.81
CA ALA A 213 18.25 -10.91 14.95
C ALA A 213 19.25 -10.27 13.99
N SER A 214 19.40 -8.93 14.03
CA SER A 214 20.37 -8.23 13.19
C SER A 214 21.78 -8.40 13.71
N THR A 215 22.72 -8.75 12.83
CA THR A 215 24.16 -8.75 13.13
C THR A 215 24.70 -7.35 13.45
N ASP A 216 24.00 -6.30 13.00
CA ASP A 216 24.23 -4.89 13.32
C ASP A 216 22.91 -4.22 13.74
N ALA A 217 22.56 -4.39 15.02
CA ALA A 217 21.34 -3.82 15.60
C ALA A 217 21.34 -2.27 15.56
N LEU A 218 22.50 -1.63 15.65
CA LEU A 218 22.60 -0.17 15.58
C LEU A 218 22.18 0.33 14.19
N SER A 219 22.80 -0.21 13.14
CA SER A 219 22.50 0.17 11.75
C SER A 219 21.05 -0.12 11.36
N ALA A 220 20.53 -1.29 11.75
CA ALA A 220 19.12 -1.64 11.53
C ALA A 220 18.17 -0.63 12.19
N THR A 221 18.45 -0.26 13.44
CA THR A 221 17.63 0.71 14.17
C THR A 221 17.70 2.11 13.55
N VAL A 222 18.90 2.60 13.22
CA VAL A 222 19.09 3.90 12.56
C VAL A 222 18.33 3.96 11.23
N SER A 223 18.34 2.86 10.47
CA SER A 223 17.64 2.76 9.19
C SER A 223 16.11 2.84 9.36
N LEU A 224 15.56 2.10 10.34
CA LEU A 224 14.13 2.20 10.69
C LEU A 224 13.76 3.62 11.15
N ARG A 225 14.59 4.21 12.01
CA ARG A 225 14.37 5.56 12.53
C ARG A 225 14.35 6.61 11.42
N LYS A 226 15.27 6.50 10.46
CA LYS A 226 15.32 7.37 9.27
C LYS A 226 14.02 7.32 8.46
N VAL A 227 13.41 6.14 8.30
CA VAL A 227 12.11 6.03 7.62
C VAL A 227 11.00 6.68 8.44
N LEU A 228 10.93 6.39 9.74
CA LEU A 228 9.90 6.95 10.63
C LEU A 228 9.96 8.48 10.74
N ASP A 229 11.16 9.06 10.62
CA ASP A 229 11.38 10.50 10.68
C ASP A 229 11.24 11.20 9.34
N SER A 230 11.41 10.49 8.21
CA SER A 230 11.25 11.10 6.90
C SER A 230 9.80 11.51 6.62
N GLY A 231 8.83 10.78 7.19
CA GLY A 231 7.40 10.96 6.88
C GLY A 231 7.07 10.72 5.41
N ARG A 232 7.95 10.04 4.66
CA ARG A 232 7.84 9.92 3.19
C ARG A 232 8.23 8.53 2.70
N TYR A 233 7.44 8.02 1.75
CA TYR A 233 7.69 6.76 1.04
C TYR A 233 7.62 6.94 -0.48
N PRO A 234 8.63 7.55 -1.12
CA PRO A 234 8.68 7.66 -2.58
C PRO A 234 8.96 6.29 -3.19
N TYR A 235 7.89 5.53 -3.43
CA TYR A 235 7.93 4.17 -3.97
C TYR A 235 8.18 4.14 -5.49
N ILE A 236 8.24 5.30 -6.13
CA ILE A 236 8.82 5.49 -7.46
C ILE A 236 9.84 6.63 -7.46
N SER A 237 10.90 6.50 -8.24
CA SER A 237 11.92 7.54 -8.37
C SER A 237 11.43 8.73 -9.21
N ALA A 238 10.56 8.45 -10.18
CA ALA A 238 10.05 9.43 -11.14
C ALA A 238 9.05 10.46 -10.57
N SER A 239 8.86 10.53 -9.26
CA SER A 239 7.95 11.51 -8.62
C SER A 239 8.49 11.95 -7.24
N ALA A 240 9.82 11.98 -7.08
CA ALA A 240 10.45 12.32 -5.80
C ALA A 240 10.04 13.70 -5.26
N THR A 241 9.61 14.62 -6.12
CA THR A 241 8.86 15.83 -5.76
C THR A 241 7.37 15.47 -5.70
N GLY A 242 6.91 15.03 -4.53
CA GLY A 242 5.53 14.61 -4.30
C GLY A 242 4.52 15.74 -4.48
N SER A 243 4.28 16.15 -5.73
CA SER A 243 3.17 17.02 -6.05
C SER A 243 1.91 16.20 -5.75
N ILE A 244 1.30 16.49 -4.62
CA ILE A 244 -0.16 16.52 -4.52
C ILE A 244 -0.63 17.12 -5.85
N ALA A 245 -1.43 16.36 -6.60
CA ALA A 245 -1.95 16.70 -7.94
C ALA A 245 -1.64 18.14 -8.36
N SER A 246 -0.79 18.31 -9.38
CA SER A 246 -0.58 19.59 -10.06
C SER A 246 -1.89 20.37 -10.03
N SER A 247 -1.87 21.53 -9.38
CA SER A 247 -3.09 22.29 -9.12
C SER A 247 -3.79 22.72 -10.42
N HIS A 248 -3.05 22.72 -11.54
CA HIS A 248 -3.56 22.97 -12.87
C HIS A 248 -4.28 21.77 -13.49
N GLU A 249 -5.19 22.05 -14.40
CA GLU A 249 -5.83 21.02 -15.23
C GLU A 249 -4.84 20.51 -16.29
N ILE A 250 -4.90 19.20 -16.59
CA ILE A 250 -4.14 18.63 -17.70
C ILE A 250 -4.72 19.15 -19.02
N ASN A 251 -3.85 19.50 -19.97
CA ASN A 251 -4.26 19.97 -21.28
C ASN A 251 -3.79 19.02 -22.39
N VAL A 252 -4.27 19.25 -23.61
CA VAL A 252 -3.99 18.38 -24.76
C VAL A 252 -2.51 18.37 -25.15
N GLN A 253 -1.79 19.49 -24.96
CA GLN A 253 -0.35 19.53 -25.19
C GLN A 253 0.37 18.60 -24.20
N GLU A 254 0.03 18.66 -22.92
CA GLU A 254 0.63 17.80 -21.91
C GLU A 254 0.36 16.31 -22.18
N VAL A 255 -0.85 15.94 -22.63
CA VAL A 255 -1.15 14.57 -23.07
C VAL A 255 -0.26 14.14 -24.24
N THR A 256 -0.01 15.05 -25.19
CA THR A 256 0.85 14.84 -26.35
C THR A 256 2.32 14.69 -25.92
N ASP A 257 2.78 15.49 -24.97
CA ASP A 257 4.13 15.42 -24.42
C ASP A 257 4.41 14.05 -23.76
N TYR A 258 3.45 13.51 -23.01
CA TYR A 258 3.57 12.16 -22.43
C TYR A 258 3.68 11.06 -23.50
N LEU A 259 3.01 11.23 -24.63
CA LEU A 259 3.06 10.28 -25.74
C LEU A 259 4.43 10.33 -26.45
N HIS A 260 4.94 11.54 -26.72
CA HIS A 260 6.28 11.73 -27.27
C HIS A 260 7.38 11.25 -26.32
N LEU A 261 7.15 11.32 -25.01
CA LEU A 261 8.07 10.80 -23.99
C LEU A 261 8.33 9.30 -24.17
N VAL A 262 7.29 8.52 -24.46
CA VAL A 262 7.40 7.07 -24.72
C VAL A 262 8.24 6.84 -25.97
N SER A 263 7.90 7.50 -27.08
CA SER A 263 8.63 7.35 -28.34
C SER A 263 10.10 7.80 -28.26
N GLY A 264 10.40 8.80 -27.45
CA GLY A 264 11.77 9.31 -27.26
C GLY A 264 12.63 8.48 -26.30
N ARG A 265 12.02 7.78 -25.34
CA ARG A 265 12.75 6.99 -24.32
C ARG A 265 12.70 5.49 -24.54
N SER A 266 11.77 5.00 -25.35
CA SER A 266 11.55 3.58 -25.63
C SER A 266 11.53 2.70 -24.37
N PRO A 267 10.62 2.97 -23.41
CA PRO A 267 10.63 2.32 -22.10
C PRO A 267 10.41 0.81 -22.22
N LEU A 268 11.07 0.06 -21.35
CA LEU A 268 10.83 -1.36 -21.18
C LEU A 268 9.52 -1.59 -20.42
N VAL A 269 8.61 -2.36 -20.99
CA VAL A 269 7.36 -2.77 -20.32
C VAL A 269 7.40 -4.27 -20.14
N VAL A 270 7.55 -4.71 -18.88
CA VAL A 270 7.52 -6.13 -18.54
C VAL A 270 6.09 -6.52 -18.22
N HIS A 271 5.57 -7.55 -18.90
CA HIS A 271 4.21 -8.05 -18.69
C HIS A 271 4.24 -9.43 -18.05
N ILE A 272 3.50 -9.55 -16.94
CA ILE A 272 3.03 -10.81 -16.38
C ILE A 272 1.51 -10.80 -16.57
N THR A 273 1.03 -11.41 -17.65
CA THR A 273 -0.37 -11.29 -18.08
C THR A 273 -0.92 -12.64 -18.54
N ASN A 274 -2.21 -12.66 -18.86
CA ASN A 274 -2.86 -13.83 -19.45
C ASN A 274 -2.53 -14.00 -20.94
N ARG A 275 -2.59 -15.25 -21.41
CA ARG A 275 -2.28 -15.67 -22.80
C ARG A 275 -3.05 -14.92 -23.88
N VAL A 276 -4.28 -14.48 -23.59
CA VAL A 276 -5.12 -13.78 -24.56
C VAL A 276 -4.63 -12.34 -24.77
N HIS A 277 -3.97 -11.76 -23.76
CA HIS A 277 -3.45 -10.40 -23.81
C HIS A 277 -1.99 -10.31 -24.29
N GLU A 278 -1.17 -11.36 -24.17
CA GLU A 278 0.28 -11.31 -24.46
C GLU A 278 0.63 -10.67 -25.81
N ASN A 279 0.07 -11.18 -26.91
CA ASN A 279 0.37 -10.67 -28.25
C ASN A 279 -0.14 -9.23 -28.46
N LEU A 280 -1.34 -8.93 -27.97
CA LEU A 280 -1.92 -7.59 -28.09
C LEU A 280 -1.13 -6.57 -27.26
N ALA A 281 -0.73 -6.93 -26.04
CA ALA A 281 0.09 -6.10 -25.17
C ALA A 281 1.46 -5.77 -25.80
N ALA A 282 2.11 -6.77 -26.42
CA ALA A 282 3.36 -6.56 -27.12
C ALA A 282 3.19 -5.55 -28.28
N ASN A 283 2.17 -5.75 -29.12
CA ASN A 283 1.92 -4.85 -30.24
C ASN A 283 1.51 -3.43 -29.82
N ILE A 284 0.75 -3.27 -28.73
CA ILE A 284 0.42 -1.95 -28.18
C ILE A 284 1.67 -1.23 -27.67
N SER A 285 2.54 -1.94 -26.95
CA SER A 285 3.79 -1.36 -26.44
C SER A 285 4.64 -0.85 -27.60
N LEU A 286 4.79 -1.65 -28.65
CA LEU A 286 5.52 -1.29 -29.87
C LEU A 286 4.86 -0.13 -30.63
N ALA A 287 3.53 -0.11 -30.73
CA ALA A 287 2.78 0.96 -31.40
C ALA A 287 3.03 2.32 -30.73
N LEU A 288 3.14 2.36 -29.41
CA LEU A 288 3.45 3.57 -28.64
C LEU A 288 4.95 3.95 -28.66
N GLY A 289 5.81 3.07 -29.16
CA GLY A 289 7.26 3.25 -29.20
C GLY A 289 8.02 2.69 -27.99
N GLY A 290 7.38 1.88 -27.14
CA GLY A 290 8.04 1.14 -26.06
C GLY A 290 8.52 -0.26 -26.48
N SER A 291 9.20 -0.93 -25.57
CA SER A 291 9.77 -2.28 -25.77
C SER A 291 9.13 -3.28 -24.82
N PRO A 292 8.33 -4.25 -25.30
CA PRO A 292 7.70 -5.23 -24.43
C PRO A 292 8.63 -6.41 -24.09
N ILE A 293 8.54 -6.93 -22.87
CA ILE A 293 9.01 -8.28 -22.50
C ILE A 293 7.86 -9.00 -21.82
N ILE A 294 7.50 -10.18 -22.33
CA ILE A 294 6.50 -11.04 -21.70
C ILE A 294 7.23 -12.12 -20.92
N THR A 295 6.95 -12.24 -19.62
CA THR A 295 7.61 -13.22 -18.77
C THR A 295 6.67 -13.85 -17.75
N SER A 296 6.89 -15.14 -17.48
CA SER A 296 6.28 -15.86 -16.36
C SER A 296 7.29 -16.20 -15.26
N ASN A 297 8.58 -15.87 -15.49
CA ASN A 297 9.67 -16.17 -14.57
C ASN A 297 10.08 -14.91 -13.81
N ALA A 298 9.77 -14.84 -12.52
CA ALA A 298 10.10 -13.66 -11.74
C ALA A 298 11.60 -13.51 -11.44
N ALA A 299 12.42 -14.54 -11.65
CA ALA A 299 13.85 -14.49 -11.35
C ALA A 299 14.60 -13.44 -12.19
N GLU A 300 14.23 -13.27 -13.46
CA GLU A 300 14.85 -12.26 -14.33
C GLU A 300 14.38 -10.83 -14.04
N CYS A 301 13.28 -10.64 -13.28
CA CYS A 301 12.73 -9.31 -13.02
C CYS A 301 13.70 -8.39 -12.28
N TYR A 302 14.64 -8.93 -11.48
CA TYR A 302 15.70 -8.11 -10.86
C TYR A 302 16.71 -7.58 -11.87
N ASP A 303 17.00 -8.34 -12.93
CA ASP A 303 17.87 -7.88 -14.01
C ASP A 303 17.13 -6.90 -14.92
N LEU A 304 15.87 -7.18 -15.24
CA LEU A 304 15.02 -6.30 -16.03
C LEU A 304 14.78 -4.95 -15.33
N ALA A 305 14.58 -4.94 -14.01
CA ALA A 305 14.40 -3.72 -13.22
C ALA A 305 15.65 -2.83 -13.13
N ARG A 306 16.82 -3.30 -13.58
CA ARG A 306 18.04 -2.47 -13.69
C ARG A 306 18.10 -1.69 -15.00
N ILE A 307 17.27 -2.04 -15.98
CA ILE A 307 17.22 -1.35 -17.27
C ILE A 307 16.59 0.03 -17.05
N LYS A 308 17.25 1.07 -17.60
CA LYS A 308 16.79 2.44 -17.50
C LYS A 308 15.45 2.60 -18.22
N TYR A 309 14.49 3.27 -17.58
CA TYR A 309 13.12 3.43 -18.05
C TYR A 309 12.40 2.09 -18.19
N GLY A 310 11.75 1.66 -17.10
CA GLY A 310 11.11 0.37 -17.00
C GLY A 310 9.81 0.46 -16.22
N SER A 311 8.85 -0.39 -16.56
CA SER A 311 7.62 -0.57 -15.79
C SER A 311 7.21 -2.04 -15.80
N LEU A 312 6.45 -2.42 -14.78
CA LEU A 312 5.87 -3.76 -14.66
C LEU A 312 4.35 -3.68 -14.77
N PHE A 313 3.78 -4.50 -15.65
CA PHE A 313 2.35 -4.72 -15.74
C PHE A 313 2.00 -6.13 -15.26
N ILE A 314 1.24 -6.24 -14.17
CA ILE A 314 0.73 -7.51 -13.65
C ILE A 314 -0.78 -7.57 -13.89
N ASN A 315 -1.24 -8.61 -14.58
CA ASN A 315 -2.65 -8.86 -14.85
C ASN A 315 -3.04 -10.28 -14.40
N THR A 316 -4.03 -10.39 -13.51
CA THR A 316 -4.46 -11.68 -12.96
C THR A 316 -5.55 -12.37 -13.79
N GLY A 317 -5.69 -12.04 -15.09
CA GLY A 317 -6.72 -12.62 -15.96
C GLY A 317 -6.67 -14.14 -16.04
N THR A 318 -5.49 -14.73 -15.86
CA THR A 318 -5.27 -16.14 -15.55
C THR A 318 -4.72 -16.28 -14.13
N ILE A 319 -4.95 -17.42 -13.47
CA ILE A 319 -4.35 -17.68 -12.16
C ILE A 319 -2.83 -17.80 -12.36
N LEU A 320 -2.11 -16.81 -11.83
CA LEU A 320 -0.65 -16.74 -11.86
C LEU A 320 -0.07 -17.33 -10.57
N PRO A 321 1.13 -17.91 -10.60
CA PRO A 321 1.85 -18.26 -9.38
C PRO A 321 2.06 -17.01 -8.53
N LEU A 322 1.66 -17.08 -7.25
CA LEU A 322 1.75 -15.95 -6.32
C LEU A 322 3.20 -15.46 -6.18
N ASP A 323 4.14 -16.39 -6.02
CA ASP A 323 5.56 -16.08 -5.86
C ASP A 323 6.11 -15.33 -7.08
N SER A 324 5.65 -15.68 -8.30
CA SER A 324 6.06 -14.95 -9.50
C SER A 324 5.59 -13.50 -9.45
N CYS A 325 4.34 -13.26 -9.07
CA CYS A 325 3.79 -11.90 -8.97
C CYS A 325 4.50 -11.08 -7.89
N LEU A 326 4.69 -11.67 -6.70
CA LEU A 326 5.31 -10.99 -5.56
C LEU A 326 6.79 -10.70 -5.78
N ASN A 327 7.55 -11.65 -6.32
CA ASN A 327 8.98 -11.46 -6.59
C ASN A 327 9.21 -10.41 -7.67
N ALA A 328 8.41 -10.41 -8.74
CA ALA A 328 8.47 -9.37 -9.77
C ALA A 328 8.11 -8.00 -9.20
N ALA A 329 7.00 -7.90 -8.45
CA ALA A 329 6.59 -6.64 -7.85
C ALA A 329 7.63 -6.11 -6.85
N LYS A 330 8.25 -7.00 -6.07
CA LYS A 330 9.34 -6.65 -5.17
C LYS A 330 10.55 -6.11 -5.92
N ALA A 331 11.00 -6.76 -6.99
CA ALA A 331 12.12 -6.28 -7.79
C ALA A 331 11.89 -4.84 -8.30
N TYR A 332 10.67 -4.53 -8.73
CA TYR A 332 10.31 -3.19 -9.20
C TYR A 332 10.13 -2.17 -8.07
N ASN A 333 9.58 -2.55 -6.91
CA ASN A 333 9.53 -1.68 -5.74
C ASN A 333 10.92 -1.35 -5.19
N ASP A 334 11.82 -2.34 -5.14
CA ASP A 334 13.22 -2.16 -4.71
C ASP A 334 13.98 -1.22 -5.66
N ALA A 335 13.71 -1.33 -6.97
CA ALA A 335 14.23 -0.42 -7.99
C ALA A 335 13.49 0.93 -8.08
N LYS A 336 12.42 1.13 -7.29
CA LYS A 336 11.52 2.30 -7.34
C LYS A 336 11.01 2.60 -8.75
N LEU A 337 10.60 1.55 -9.45
CA LEU A 337 10.02 1.61 -10.79
C LEU A 337 8.49 1.43 -10.73
N PRO A 338 7.74 1.99 -11.70
CA PRO A 338 6.30 1.89 -11.70
C PRO A 338 5.76 0.46 -11.86
N ILE A 339 4.68 0.18 -11.14
CA ILE A 339 3.92 -1.07 -11.25
C ILE A 339 2.45 -0.75 -11.52
N VAL A 340 1.92 -1.29 -12.61
CA VAL A 340 0.51 -1.25 -12.97
C VAL A 340 -0.11 -2.61 -12.68
N PHE A 341 -1.16 -2.64 -11.87
CA PHE A 341 -1.84 -3.86 -11.48
C PHE A 341 -3.27 -3.89 -11.99
N ASP A 342 -3.63 -4.99 -12.65
CA ASP A 342 -4.96 -5.26 -13.19
C ASP A 342 -5.51 -6.55 -12.55
N PRO A 343 -6.32 -6.44 -11.49
CA PRO A 343 -6.88 -7.57 -10.76
C PRO A 343 -8.08 -8.18 -11.51
N ALA A 344 -7.85 -8.58 -12.76
CA ALA A 344 -8.89 -9.07 -13.65
C ALA A 344 -9.68 -10.24 -13.03
N GLY A 345 -11.00 -10.07 -12.96
CA GLY A 345 -11.91 -11.02 -12.32
C GLY A 345 -11.71 -11.15 -10.81
N TYR A 346 -11.21 -10.11 -10.14
CA TYR A 346 -10.87 -10.07 -8.70
C TYR A 346 -11.77 -10.94 -7.82
N SER A 347 -13.08 -10.69 -7.88
CA SER A 347 -14.09 -11.30 -7.02
C SER A 347 -14.89 -12.41 -7.69
N ALA A 348 -14.52 -12.82 -8.92
CA ALA A 348 -15.25 -13.84 -9.68
C ALA A 348 -15.18 -15.23 -9.05
N THR A 349 -14.09 -15.53 -8.32
CA THR A 349 -13.94 -16.77 -7.54
C THR A 349 -13.15 -16.51 -6.26
N LYS A 350 -13.32 -17.37 -5.25
CA LYS A 350 -12.54 -17.29 -4.00
C LYS A 350 -11.02 -17.36 -4.23
N VAL A 351 -10.59 -18.18 -5.20
CA VAL A 351 -9.17 -18.32 -5.56
C VAL A 351 -8.60 -17.01 -6.11
N ARG A 352 -9.34 -16.32 -7.00
CA ARG A 352 -8.94 -15.02 -7.53
C ARG A 352 -8.91 -13.96 -6.43
N PHE A 353 -9.91 -13.98 -5.56
CA PHE A 353 -9.99 -13.06 -4.43
C PHE A 353 -8.77 -13.20 -3.51
N ASP A 354 -8.42 -14.44 -3.16
CA ASP A 354 -7.28 -14.73 -2.28
C ASP A 354 -5.94 -14.41 -2.94
N LEU A 355 -5.76 -14.72 -4.22
CA LEU A 355 -4.55 -14.39 -4.98
C LEU A 355 -4.34 -12.87 -5.02
N ASN A 356 -5.36 -12.13 -5.45
CA ASN A 356 -5.26 -10.67 -5.59
C ASN A 356 -5.01 -9.99 -4.24
N ASN A 357 -5.68 -10.43 -3.17
CA ASN A 357 -5.45 -9.87 -1.84
C ASN A 357 -4.04 -10.15 -1.32
N GLN A 358 -3.45 -11.30 -1.65
CA GLN A 358 -2.06 -11.58 -1.30
C GLN A 358 -1.08 -10.69 -2.08
N ILE A 359 -1.35 -10.46 -3.37
CA ILE A 359 -0.56 -9.53 -4.21
C ILE A 359 -0.65 -8.10 -3.67
N LEU A 360 -1.86 -7.62 -3.38
CA LEU A 360 -2.13 -6.28 -2.84
C LEU A 360 -1.45 -6.04 -1.48
N LYS A 361 -1.36 -7.07 -0.64
CA LYS A 361 -0.66 -6.99 0.65
C LYS A 361 0.87 -7.02 0.50
N GLY A 362 1.38 -7.62 -0.57
CA GLY A 362 2.80 -7.92 -0.75
C GLY A 362 3.63 -6.80 -1.37
N ALA A 363 3.02 -5.88 -2.12
CA ALA A 363 3.74 -4.83 -2.87
C ALA A 363 3.01 -3.48 -2.85
N GLN A 364 3.70 -2.43 -3.28
CA GLN A 364 3.09 -1.12 -3.58
C GLN A 364 2.91 -0.95 -5.09
N PHE A 365 1.75 -0.46 -5.49
CA PHE A 365 1.39 -0.26 -6.89
C PHE A 365 1.34 1.23 -7.22
N THR A 366 1.79 1.58 -8.42
CA THR A 366 1.70 2.94 -8.95
C THR A 366 0.32 3.23 -9.49
N CYS A 367 -0.28 2.25 -10.15
CA CYS A 367 -1.64 2.32 -10.66
C CYS A 367 -2.36 0.98 -10.45
N ILE A 368 -3.61 1.02 -9.99
CA ILE A 368 -4.53 -0.12 -10.03
C ILE A 368 -5.61 0.17 -11.06
N LYS A 369 -5.79 -0.72 -12.03
CA LYS A 369 -6.76 -0.56 -13.12
C LYS A 369 -7.79 -1.68 -13.05
N GLY A 370 -9.07 -1.37 -13.11
CA GLY A 370 -10.14 -2.38 -13.14
C GLY A 370 -11.40 -1.85 -13.80
N ASN A 371 -12.33 -2.73 -14.13
CA ASN A 371 -13.69 -2.34 -14.50
C ASN A 371 -14.54 -2.01 -13.26
N ALA A 372 -15.75 -1.50 -13.47
CA ALA A 372 -16.68 -1.15 -12.39
C ALA A 372 -16.92 -2.28 -11.38
N GLY A 373 -17.07 -3.54 -11.83
CA GLY A 373 -17.29 -4.68 -10.95
C GLY A 373 -16.06 -5.02 -10.10
N GLU A 374 -14.86 -4.94 -10.68
CA GLU A 374 -13.59 -5.19 -9.99
C GLU A 374 -13.30 -4.12 -8.94
N ILE A 375 -13.43 -2.83 -9.29
CA ILE A 375 -13.18 -1.72 -8.36
C ILE A 375 -14.21 -1.70 -7.23
N SER A 376 -15.50 -1.96 -7.52
CA SER A 376 -16.54 -2.04 -6.47
C SER A 376 -16.29 -3.22 -5.52
N SER A 377 -15.80 -4.34 -6.05
CA SER A 377 -15.46 -5.50 -5.23
C SER A 377 -14.21 -5.28 -4.37
N LEU A 378 -13.23 -4.56 -4.91
CA LEU A 378 -12.05 -4.10 -4.14
C LEU A 378 -12.45 -3.15 -3.02
N ASP A 379 -13.39 -2.23 -3.27
CA ASP A 379 -13.91 -1.30 -2.26
C ASP A 379 -14.55 -2.06 -1.09
N CYS A 380 -15.46 -2.98 -1.39
CA CYS A 380 -16.17 -3.77 -0.37
C CYS A 380 -15.35 -4.92 0.24
N LEU A 381 -14.18 -5.25 -0.31
CA LEU A 381 -13.38 -6.43 0.04
C LEU A 381 -14.22 -7.72 0.08
N SER A 382 -15.14 -7.87 -0.86
CA SER A 382 -16.10 -8.97 -0.90
C SER A 382 -15.95 -9.83 -2.15
N VAL A 383 -16.29 -11.11 -2.01
CA VAL A 383 -16.52 -12.00 -3.15
C VAL A 383 -17.87 -11.59 -3.75
N ALA A 384 -17.92 -11.33 -5.04
CA ALA A 384 -19.15 -10.96 -5.72
C ALA A 384 -20.10 -12.17 -5.64
N THR A 385 -21.28 -11.95 -5.07
CA THR A 385 -22.38 -12.92 -5.15
C THR A 385 -23.00 -12.97 -6.54
N THR A 386 -22.68 -11.99 -7.39
CA THR A 386 -23.11 -11.91 -8.77
C THR A 386 -22.03 -12.48 -9.69
N ARG A 387 -22.38 -13.58 -10.38
CA ARG A 387 -21.69 -14.01 -11.61
C ARG A 387 -21.64 -12.81 -12.58
N GLY A 388 -20.73 -12.83 -13.55
CA GLY A 388 -20.70 -11.86 -14.65
C GLY A 388 -21.99 -11.85 -15.47
N VAL A 389 -23.02 -11.19 -14.96
CA VAL A 389 -24.33 -11.01 -15.57
C VAL A 389 -24.72 -9.57 -15.31
N ASP A 390 -24.80 -8.83 -16.42
CA ASP A 390 -25.45 -7.53 -16.58
C ASP A 390 -24.86 -6.36 -15.80
N ALA A 391 -23.87 -5.71 -16.43
CA ALA A 391 -23.40 -4.37 -16.13
C ALA A 391 -24.50 -3.27 -16.20
N SER A 392 -25.78 -3.63 -16.25
CA SER A 392 -26.88 -2.73 -16.59
C SER A 392 -27.44 -1.92 -15.41
N ASP A 393 -27.22 -2.31 -14.14
CA ASP A 393 -27.74 -1.51 -13.00
C ASP A 393 -26.67 -1.00 -12.02
N VAL A 394 -25.53 -1.67 -11.86
CA VAL A 394 -24.40 -1.15 -11.05
C VAL A 394 -23.63 -0.03 -11.79
N GLY A 395 -23.71 0.01 -13.12
CA GLY A 395 -22.95 0.94 -13.96
C GLY A 395 -23.59 2.31 -14.23
N LYS A 396 -24.80 2.58 -13.73
CA LYS A 396 -25.55 3.81 -14.08
C LYS A 396 -25.29 5.00 -13.15
N ASP A 397 -24.91 4.77 -11.89
CA ASP A 397 -24.61 5.86 -10.96
C ASP A 397 -23.11 6.16 -10.93
N ILE A 398 -22.71 7.17 -11.72
CA ILE A 398 -21.33 7.65 -11.78
C ILE A 398 -20.82 8.11 -10.41
N SER A 399 -21.68 8.61 -9.52
CA SER A 399 -21.29 9.11 -8.20
C SER A 399 -20.85 7.97 -7.29
N ALA A 400 -21.58 6.84 -7.34
CA ALA A 400 -21.22 5.62 -6.61
C ALA A 400 -19.88 5.05 -7.12
N LEU A 401 -19.68 5.02 -8.44
CA LEU A 401 -18.42 4.55 -9.04
C LEU A 401 -17.22 5.44 -8.67
N ILE A 402 -17.40 6.77 -8.65
CA ILE A 402 -16.40 7.72 -8.16
C ILE A 402 -16.06 7.45 -6.70
N CYS A 403 -17.09 7.22 -5.85
CA CYS A 403 -16.89 6.90 -4.44
C CYS A 403 -16.04 5.63 -4.25
N SER A 404 -16.38 4.54 -4.96
CA SER A 404 -15.60 3.30 -4.88
C SER A 404 -14.18 3.46 -5.39
N ALA A 405 -13.97 4.16 -6.51
CA ALA A 405 -12.62 4.44 -7.01
C ALA A 405 -11.78 5.26 -6.00
N ARG A 406 -12.39 6.25 -5.34
CA ARG A 406 -11.78 7.05 -4.26
C ARG A 406 -11.39 6.21 -3.06
N ASN A 407 -12.27 5.32 -2.60
CA ASN A 407 -11.97 4.43 -1.49
C ASN A 407 -10.80 3.49 -1.79
N VAL A 408 -10.78 2.89 -2.99
CA VAL A 408 -9.68 2.01 -3.41
C VAL A 408 -8.37 2.78 -3.56
N ALA A 409 -8.40 3.97 -4.16
CA ALA A 409 -7.22 4.82 -4.33
C ALA A 409 -6.64 5.23 -2.98
N TYR A 410 -7.51 5.65 -2.05
CA TYR A 410 -7.13 5.96 -0.67
C TYR A 410 -6.51 4.72 -0.02
N ARG A 411 -7.23 3.59 0.06
CA ARG A 411 -6.80 2.37 0.76
C ARG A 411 -5.41 1.89 0.36
N TYR A 412 -5.17 1.76 -0.95
CA TYR A 412 -3.89 1.25 -1.46
C TYR A 412 -2.84 2.32 -1.70
N ARG A 413 -3.21 3.61 -1.53
CA ARG A 413 -2.31 4.76 -1.68
C ARG A 413 -1.69 4.82 -3.06
N THR A 414 -2.55 4.81 -4.08
CA THR A 414 -2.19 4.61 -5.48
C THR A 414 -3.10 5.41 -6.41
N VAL A 415 -2.75 5.51 -7.69
CA VAL A 415 -3.67 6.00 -8.71
C VAL A 415 -4.62 4.86 -9.11
N VAL A 416 -5.93 5.11 -9.13
CA VAL A 416 -6.93 4.12 -9.57
C VAL A 416 -7.53 4.54 -10.89
N VAL A 417 -7.66 3.58 -11.81
CA VAL A 417 -8.38 3.73 -13.07
C VAL A 417 -9.56 2.75 -13.06
N LEU A 418 -10.78 3.30 -13.02
CA LEU A 418 -12.01 2.54 -13.23
C LEU A 418 -12.45 2.74 -14.68
N THR A 419 -12.47 1.66 -15.46
CA THR A 419 -12.82 1.71 -16.88
C THR A 419 -14.31 1.50 -17.13
N GLY A 420 -14.88 2.25 -18.07
CA GLY A 420 -16.27 2.12 -18.52
C GLY A 420 -16.58 3.02 -19.71
N GLU A 421 -17.86 3.34 -19.89
CA GLU A 421 -18.27 4.45 -20.79
C GLU A 421 -17.64 5.77 -20.31
N HIS A 422 -17.68 5.98 -19.00
CA HIS A 422 -16.87 6.97 -18.29
C HIS A 422 -15.67 6.28 -17.64
N ASP A 423 -14.46 6.69 -18.01
CA ASP A 423 -13.27 6.30 -17.26
C ASP A 423 -13.08 7.27 -16.10
N ILE A 424 -12.87 6.75 -14.90
CA ILE A 424 -12.66 7.53 -13.68
C ILE A 424 -11.23 7.30 -13.20
N ILE A 425 -10.47 8.38 -13.01
CA ILE A 425 -9.07 8.34 -12.60
C ILE A 425 -8.91 9.14 -11.31
N VAL A 426 -8.50 8.46 -10.24
CA VAL A 426 -8.37 9.04 -8.89
C VAL A 426 -6.95 8.94 -8.39
N ASP A 427 -6.40 10.02 -7.82
CA ASP A 427 -5.10 10.01 -7.15
C ASP A 427 -5.25 9.84 -5.63
N GLY A 428 -4.87 8.67 -5.12
CA GLY A 428 -4.78 8.40 -3.68
C GLY A 428 -3.35 8.33 -3.14
N SER A 429 -2.34 8.73 -3.92
CA SER A 429 -0.92 8.59 -3.55
C SER A 429 -0.46 9.50 -2.41
N LEU A 430 -1.20 10.60 -2.16
CA LEU A 430 -0.94 11.60 -1.11
C LEU A 430 0.46 12.26 -1.21
N GLY A 431 1.02 12.34 -2.42
CA GLY A 431 2.39 12.82 -2.61
C GLY A 431 3.44 11.98 -1.86
N TYR A 432 3.09 10.74 -1.53
CA TYR A 432 3.91 9.77 -0.79
C TYR A 432 4.20 10.12 0.66
N ASN A 433 3.44 11.05 1.24
CA ASN A 433 3.64 11.47 2.62
C ASN A 433 2.78 10.64 3.57
N PHE A 434 3.34 10.32 4.73
CA PHE A 434 2.63 9.73 5.86
C PHE A 434 2.99 10.47 7.13
N ASN A 435 2.08 10.46 8.08
CA ASN A 435 2.26 11.08 9.39
C ASN A 435 2.15 9.99 10.46
N LEU A 436 2.73 10.28 11.64
CA LEU A 436 2.48 9.51 12.85
C LEU A 436 1.56 10.30 13.77
N THR A 437 0.75 9.58 14.54
CA THR A 437 -0.25 10.10 15.49
C THR A 437 -1.41 10.84 14.82
N GLN A 438 -1.16 12.01 14.23
CA GLN A 438 -2.16 12.73 13.43
C GLN A 438 -2.09 12.20 12.00
N GLY A 439 -3.24 12.00 11.37
CA GLY A 439 -3.27 11.65 9.95
C GLY A 439 -2.99 12.86 9.05
N ASN A 440 -3.40 12.78 7.80
CA ASN A 440 -3.23 13.85 6.81
C ASN A 440 -4.49 14.72 6.64
N TYR A 441 -5.55 14.44 7.40
CA TYR A 441 -6.88 15.06 7.33
C TYR A 441 -7.57 14.99 5.97
N LEU A 442 -7.03 14.21 5.03
CA LEU A 442 -7.63 13.97 3.72
C LEU A 442 -8.56 12.78 3.80
N LYS A 443 -9.79 12.95 3.33
CA LYS A 443 -10.77 11.87 3.22
C LYS A 443 -10.79 11.34 1.78
N PRO A 444 -11.23 10.09 1.56
CA PRO A 444 -11.41 9.55 0.23
C PRO A 444 -12.21 10.47 -0.70
N GLN A 445 -13.28 11.08 -0.19
CA GLN A 445 -14.16 12.00 -0.93
C GLN A 445 -13.47 13.26 -1.46
N ASP A 446 -12.35 13.67 -0.86
CA ASP A 446 -11.59 14.87 -1.23
C ASP A 446 -10.49 14.57 -2.25
N LEU A 447 -10.32 13.31 -2.65
CA LEU A 447 -9.25 12.91 -3.56
C LEU A 447 -9.46 13.47 -4.97
N PRO A 448 -8.41 14.01 -5.61
CA PRO A 448 -8.46 14.48 -7.00
C PRO A 448 -9.03 13.42 -7.92
N THR A 449 -10.03 13.79 -8.72
CA THR A 449 -10.73 12.87 -9.61
C THR A 449 -10.92 13.50 -10.99
N TYR A 450 -10.60 12.72 -12.03
CA TYR A 450 -10.95 13.02 -13.41
C TYR A 450 -11.95 12.01 -13.94
N VAL A 451 -12.89 12.50 -14.75
CA VAL A 451 -13.81 11.70 -15.55
C VAL A 451 -13.52 11.97 -17.01
N ILE A 452 -13.27 10.90 -17.77
CA ILE A 452 -12.99 10.94 -19.21
C ILE A 452 -14.11 10.24 -19.96
N HIS A 453 -14.64 10.88 -21.00
CA HIS A 453 -15.70 10.35 -21.85
C HIS A 453 -15.51 10.77 -23.31
N ALA A 454 -15.75 9.87 -24.27
CA ALA A 454 -15.59 10.14 -25.72
C ALA A 454 -16.79 9.67 -26.57
N GLY A 455 -17.97 9.57 -25.94
CA GLY A 455 -19.16 8.94 -26.51
C GLY A 455 -19.16 7.42 -26.34
N SER A 456 -20.30 6.80 -26.67
CA SER A 456 -20.49 5.36 -26.56
C SER A 456 -20.10 4.62 -27.85
N PHE A 457 -19.20 3.64 -27.73
CA PHE A 457 -18.79 2.75 -28.83
C PHE A 457 -18.70 1.29 -28.35
N PRO A 458 -19.84 0.57 -28.29
CA PRO A 458 -19.94 -0.76 -27.66
C PRO A 458 -19.02 -1.85 -28.23
N ILE A 459 -18.51 -1.68 -29.46
CA ILE A 459 -17.61 -2.64 -30.11
C ILE A 459 -16.34 -2.90 -29.29
N ILE A 460 -15.88 -1.94 -28.46
CA ILE A 460 -14.70 -2.12 -27.61
C ILE A 460 -14.86 -3.28 -26.61
N SER A 461 -16.08 -3.49 -26.11
CA SER A 461 -16.41 -4.58 -25.19
C SER A 461 -16.60 -5.93 -25.90
N SER A 462 -16.66 -5.92 -27.24
CA SER A 462 -16.83 -7.12 -28.07
C SER A 462 -15.51 -7.71 -28.57
N VAL A 463 -14.38 -7.08 -28.23
CA VAL A 463 -13.03 -7.53 -28.57
C VAL A 463 -12.30 -7.90 -27.28
N THR A 464 -11.70 -9.08 -27.26
CA THR A 464 -11.00 -9.58 -26.07
C THR A 464 -9.78 -8.73 -25.73
N ALA A 465 -9.39 -8.73 -24.46
CA ALA A 465 -8.21 -8.04 -23.92
C ALA A 465 -8.16 -6.51 -24.09
N THR A 466 -9.11 -5.86 -24.77
CA THR A 466 -9.19 -4.39 -24.89
C THR A 466 -9.28 -3.71 -23.53
N GLY A 467 -9.95 -4.33 -22.54
CA GLY A 467 -9.98 -3.82 -21.17
C GLY A 467 -8.60 -3.81 -20.51
N CYS A 468 -7.83 -4.89 -20.68
CA CYS A 468 -6.49 -5.04 -20.08
C CYS A 468 -5.43 -4.22 -20.83
N SER A 469 -5.65 -3.97 -22.12
CA SER A 469 -4.77 -3.22 -23.01
C SER A 469 -4.56 -1.76 -22.58
N LEU A 470 -5.54 -1.12 -21.92
CA LEU A 470 -5.30 0.17 -21.29
C LEU A 470 -4.18 0.09 -20.24
N GLY A 471 -4.07 -1.02 -19.51
CA GLY A 471 -2.98 -1.24 -18.56
C GLY A 471 -1.59 -1.21 -19.20
N THR A 472 -1.48 -1.74 -20.43
CA THR A 472 -0.24 -1.65 -21.23
C THR A 472 0.09 -0.22 -21.64
N VAL A 473 -0.91 0.58 -22.02
CA VAL A 473 -0.72 2.00 -22.35
C VAL A 473 -0.24 2.78 -21.13
N ILE A 474 -0.89 2.56 -19.97
CA ILE A 474 -0.49 3.17 -18.70
C ILE A 474 0.94 2.78 -18.34
N ALA A 475 1.28 1.49 -18.42
CA ALA A 475 2.63 1.02 -18.11
C ALA A 475 3.68 1.61 -19.06
N SER A 476 3.37 1.70 -20.36
CA SER A 476 4.26 2.31 -21.36
C SER A 476 4.57 3.77 -21.02
N ILE A 477 3.55 4.58 -20.71
CA ILE A 477 3.76 5.99 -20.35
C ILE A 477 4.49 6.11 -19.01
N LEU A 478 4.10 5.35 -17.98
CA LEU A 478 4.77 5.37 -16.69
C LEU A 478 6.23 4.89 -16.76
N GLY A 479 6.54 3.92 -17.61
CA GLY A 479 7.93 3.50 -17.82
C GLY A 479 8.83 4.61 -18.36
N ALA A 480 8.25 5.57 -19.07
CA ALA A 480 8.97 6.68 -19.67
C ALA A 480 9.12 7.90 -18.75
N ILE A 481 8.37 8.03 -17.64
CA ILE A 481 8.42 9.23 -16.80
C ILE A 481 9.74 9.37 -16.01
N SER A 482 10.07 10.62 -15.66
CA SER A 482 11.13 10.97 -14.69
C SER A 482 10.55 11.90 -13.62
N ASP A 483 11.35 12.25 -12.61
CA ASP A 483 11.04 13.10 -11.44
C ASP A 483 10.39 14.46 -11.74
N LEU A 484 10.48 14.93 -12.98
CA LEU A 484 9.82 16.14 -13.47
C LEU A 484 8.34 15.96 -13.86
N HIS A 485 7.84 14.73 -13.91
CA HIS A 485 6.52 14.42 -14.45
C HIS A 485 5.56 13.92 -13.36
N SER A 486 4.28 14.26 -13.51
CA SER A 486 3.23 13.77 -12.63
C SER A 486 2.80 12.35 -13.01
N VAL A 487 2.76 11.43 -12.04
CA VAL A 487 2.18 10.09 -12.21
C VAL A 487 0.70 10.20 -12.56
N TYR A 488 -0.02 11.09 -11.87
CA TYR A 488 -1.45 11.21 -12.03
C TYR A 488 -1.81 11.69 -13.44
N HIS A 489 -1.11 12.72 -13.93
CA HIS A 489 -1.30 13.21 -15.30
C HIS A 489 -0.83 12.20 -16.35
N ALA A 490 0.23 11.43 -16.09
CA ALA A 490 0.64 10.33 -16.97
C ALA A 490 -0.45 9.27 -17.13
N VAL A 491 -1.13 8.90 -16.04
CA VAL A 491 -2.24 7.94 -16.07
C VAL A 491 -3.48 8.52 -16.77
N ILE A 492 -3.78 9.81 -16.55
CA ILE A 492 -4.86 10.50 -17.27
C ILE A 492 -4.57 10.54 -18.77
N ALA A 493 -3.35 10.94 -19.17
CA ALA A 493 -2.91 10.94 -20.55
C ALA A 493 -3.07 9.57 -21.21
N ALA A 494 -2.66 8.49 -20.52
CA ALA A 494 -2.85 7.12 -21.00
C ALA A 494 -4.32 6.78 -21.29
N ALA A 495 -5.22 7.16 -20.38
CA ALA A 495 -6.66 6.93 -20.54
C ALA A 495 -7.26 7.76 -21.68
N VAL A 496 -6.87 9.04 -21.80
CA VAL A 496 -7.28 9.91 -22.92
C VAL A 496 -6.84 9.33 -24.26
N ILE A 497 -5.55 8.98 -24.39
CA ILE A 497 -4.96 8.41 -25.61
C ILE A 497 -5.67 7.12 -26.01
N TYR A 498 -5.90 6.21 -25.06
CA TYR A 498 -6.54 4.93 -25.34
C TYR A 498 -8.02 5.09 -25.72
N LYS A 499 -8.75 5.98 -25.05
CA LYS A 499 -10.15 6.27 -25.39
C LYS A 499 -10.26 6.93 -26.77
N ALA A 500 -9.37 7.86 -27.10
CA ALA A 500 -9.26 8.47 -28.43
C ALA A 500 -9.02 7.42 -29.52
N ALA A 501 -8.04 6.54 -29.31
CA ALA A 501 -7.73 5.47 -30.24
C ALA A 501 -8.90 4.50 -30.42
N GLY A 502 -9.59 4.13 -29.34
CA GLY A 502 -10.80 3.30 -29.39
C GLY A 502 -11.94 3.94 -30.19
N ARG A 503 -12.16 5.25 -30.02
CA ARG A 503 -13.14 6.00 -30.82
C ARG A 503 -12.77 6.00 -32.30
N ILE A 504 -11.52 6.33 -32.65
CA ILE A 504 -11.03 6.31 -34.05
C ILE A 504 -11.21 4.92 -34.65
N ALA A 505 -10.83 3.87 -33.92
CA ALA A 505 -10.97 2.50 -34.38
C ALA A 505 -12.44 2.11 -34.59
N SER A 506 -13.34 2.55 -33.71
CA SER A 506 -14.78 2.27 -33.83
C SER A 506 -15.41 2.86 -35.10
N GLN A 507 -14.90 4.01 -35.57
CA GLN A 507 -15.39 4.68 -36.77
C GLN A 507 -14.89 4.02 -38.05
N ARG A 508 -13.74 3.32 -38.00
CA ARG A 508 -13.09 2.69 -39.16
C ARG A 508 -13.36 1.19 -39.26
N ALA A 509 -13.62 0.54 -38.12
CA ALA A 509 -13.82 -0.90 -38.04
C ALA A 509 -15.04 -1.36 -38.84
N LYS A 510 -14.90 -2.51 -39.49
CA LYS A 510 -15.96 -3.26 -40.17
C LYS A 510 -16.52 -4.42 -39.34
N GLY A 511 -16.05 -4.56 -38.10
CA GLY A 511 -16.35 -5.65 -37.16
C GLY A 511 -15.22 -5.88 -36.16
N ASN A 512 -15.40 -6.85 -35.26
CA ASN A 512 -14.52 -7.10 -34.10
C ASN A 512 -13.04 -7.30 -34.49
N GLY A 513 -12.77 -8.12 -35.51
CA GLY A 513 -11.40 -8.38 -35.96
C GLY A 513 -10.71 -7.11 -36.48
N SER A 514 -11.37 -6.36 -37.37
CA SER A 514 -10.85 -5.10 -37.87
C SER A 514 -10.73 -4.02 -36.79
N TYR A 515 -11.58 -4.02 -35.77
CA TYR A 515 -11.49 -3.07 -34.66
C TYR A 515 -10.17 -3.22 -33.91
N GLN A 516 -9.71 -4.45 -33.67
CA GLN A 516 -8.43 -4.69 -33.01
C GLN A 516 -7.26 -4.13 -33.83
N THR A 517 -7.27 -4.34 -35.15
CA THR A 517 -6.25 -3.79 -36.05
C THR A 517 -6.30 -2.26 -36.07
N GLU A 518 -7.49 -1.68 -36.26
CA GLU A 518 -7.67 -0.22 -36.31
C GLU A 518 -7.31 0.45 -34.98
N LEU A 519 -7.48 -0.24 -33.84
CA LEU A 519 -7.04 0.24 -32.53
C LEU A 519 -5.52 0.35 -32.45
N LEU A 520 -4.80 -0.67 -32.94
CA LEU A 520 -3.34 -0.64 -33.00
C LEU A 520 -2.85 0.46 -33.94
N ASP A 521 -3.46 0.59 -35.11
CA ASP A 521 -3.12 1.61 -36.09
C ASP A 521 -3.42 3.02 -35.56
N ALA A 522 -4.53 3.21 -34.85
CA ALA A 522 -4.86 4.48 -34.22
C ALA A 522 -3.84 4.85 -33.11
N LEU A 523 -3.43 3.90 -32.27
CA LEU A 523 -2.40 4.14 -31.25
C LEU A 523 -1.05 4.49 -31.90
N TYR A 524 -0.66 3.75 -32.93
CA TYR A 524 0.56 4.01 -33.68
C TYR A 524 0.54 5.40 -34.33
N MET A 525 -0.58 5.75 -34.97
CA MET A 525 -0.77 7.06 -35.59
C MET A 525 -0.69 8.19 -34.58
N LEU A 526 -1.36 8.07 -33.44
CA LEU A 526 -1.29 9.08 -32.38
C LEU A 526 0.16 9.23 -31.89
N ALA A 527 0.89 8.12 -31.68
CA ALA A 527 2.26 8.15 -31.18
C ALA A 527 3.28 8.75 -32.14
N ARG A 528 3.06 8.60 -33.45
CA ARG A 528 3.99 9.00 -34.52
C ARG A 528 3.60 10.27 -35.26
N CYS A 529 2.46 10.88 -34.92
CA CYS A 529 2.02 12.09 -35.60
C CYS A 529 2.93 13.27 -35.23
N GLU A 530 3.59 13.86 -36.22
CA GLU A 530 4.42 15.07 -36.04
C GLU A 530 3.60 16.37 -36.10
N ARG A 531 2.30 16.28 -36.41
CA ARG A 531 1.40 17.44 -36.52
C ARG A 531 0.61 17.61 -35.23
N GLU A 532 1.11 18.44 -34.33
CA GLU A 532 0.48 18.74 -33.04
C GLU A 532 -0.99 19.20 -33.18
N GLU A 533 -1.31 19.97 -34.23
CA GLU A 533 -2.68 20.40 -34.53
C GLU A 533 -3.63 19.22 -34.81
N LEU A 534 -3.14 18.18 -35.49
CA LEU A 534 -3.94 16.99 -35.81
C LEU A 534 -4.15 16.12 -34.58
N ILE A 535 -3.11 15.93 -33.75
CA ILE A 535 -3.26 15.28 -32.44
C ILE A 535 -4.26 16.06 -31.59
N SER A 536 -4.14 17.39 -31.57
CA SER A 536 -5.04 18.24 -30.80
C SER A 536 -6.48 18.15 -31.26
N GLN A 537 -6.73 18.03 -32.56
CA GLN A 537 -8.08 17.78 -33.10
C GLN A 537 -8.61 16.39 -32.71
N LEU A 538 -7.77 15.35 -32.80
CA LEU A 538 -8.13 13.98 -32.47
C LEU A 538 -8.38 13.76 -30.97
N LEU A 539 -7.68 14.51 -30.12
CA LEU A 539 -7.83 14.47 -28.67
C LEU A 539 -8.86 15.48 -28.14
N GLY A 540 -9.08 16.61 -28.82
CA GLY A 540 -9.78 17.78 -28.27
C GLY A 540 -11.23 18.00 -28.71
N CYS A 541 -11.67 17.48 -29.87
CA CYS A 541 -13.01 17.85 -30.38
C CYS A 541 -14.18 17.13 -29.69
N ASP A 542 -13.96 15.98 -29.04
CA ASP A 542 -15.05 15.13 -28.52
C ASP A 542 -14.74 14.39 -27.21
N ILE A 543 -13.56 14.57 -26.62
CA ILE A 543 -13.19 13.94 -25.35
C ILE A 543 -13.44 14.93 -24.22
N LEU A 544 -14.48 14.67 -23.43
CA LEU A 544 -14.77 15.43 -22.24
C LEU A 544 -13.84 14.95 -21.12
N ILE A 545 -12.94 15.82 -20.69
CA ILE A 545 -12.11 15.65 -19.50
C ILE A 545 -12.64 16.60 -18.45
N ARG A 546 -13.20 16.06 -17.36
CA ARG A 546 -13.75 16.87 -16.27
C ARG A 546 -13.09 16.51 -14.95
N ARG A 547 -12.56 17.52 -14.26
CA ARG A 547 -12.17 17.43 -12.86
C ARG A 547 -13.43 17.51 -11.99
N VAL A 548 -13.62 16.56 -11.07
CA VAL A 548 -14.84 16.39 -10.25
C VAL A 548 -14.53 16.36 -8.77
#